data_AF-A0A9D8LFG2-F1
#
_entry.id   AF-A0A9D8LFG2-F1
#
_cell.length_a   1.000
_cell.length_b   1.000
_cell.length_c   1.000
_cell.angle_alpha   90.00
_cell.angle_beta   90.00
_cell.angle_gamma   90.00
#
_symmetry.space_group_name_H-M   'P 1'
#
loop_
_entity.id
_entity.type
_entity.pdbx_description
1 polymer ?
#
loop_
_entity_poly.entity_id
_entity_poly.type
_entity_poly.pdbx_seq_one_letter_code
_entity_poly.pdbx_strand_id
1 'polypeptide(L)'
;ALEPVDLDGVWQEMLAAYSVPLVAVEAAAVHRDAIATKPDAFDRRVAARISLGTAYKAADYIVGMQTRRRLIAKLAALLDGLDGFLAPTVPIEAPTIAALEASDDAFFTANRLMLRNAAFGNLFDLCSISLPMPLGDKLSGGLMLSAVAGQDQRLLNLAKLIAPAAAGH
;
A
#
# COMPACT_ATOMS: atom_id res chain seq x y z
N ALA A 1 -0.56 24.62 8.23
CA ALA A 1 -2.02 24.61 7.99
C ALA A 1 -2.36 23.33 7.22
N LEU A 2 -3.58 22.82 7.30
CA LEU A 2 -4.00 21.71 6.43
C LEU A 2 -4.50 22.29 5.12
N GLU A 3 -3.97 21.77 4.01
CA GLU A 3 -4.41 22.13 2.67
C GLU A 3 -4.61 20.86 1.82
N PRO A 4 -5.55 20.87 0.87
CA PRO A 4 -5.70 19.77 -0.07
C PRO A 4 -4.43 19.59 -0.93
N VAL A 5 -3.98 18.35 -1.08
CA VAL A 5 -2.88 17.99 -1.97
C VAL A 5 -3.42 17.08 -3.07
N ASP A 6 -3.19 17.46 -4.32
CA ASP A 6 -3.57 16.63 -5.47
C ASP A 6 -2.45 15.63 -5.78
N LEU A 7 -2.74 14.34 -5.56
CA LEU A 7 -1.85 13.23 -5.86
C LEU A 7 -2.37 12.37 -7.02
N ASP A 8 -3.50 12.74 -7.64
CA ASP A 8 -4.15 11.92 -8.67
C ASP A 8 -3.26 11.83 -9.91
N GLY A 9 -2.66 12.95 -10.33
CA GLY A 9 -1.82 12.97 -11.53
C GLY A 9 -0.62 12.00 -11.44
N VAL A 10 0.10 12.02 -10.31
CA VAL A 10 1.25 11.12 -10.11
C VAL A 10 0.80 9.68 -9.89
N TRP A 11 -0.37 9.47 -9.29
CA TRP A 11 -0.95 8.13 -9.14
C TRP A 11 -1.36 7.51 -10.48
N GLN A 12 -2.03 8.27 -11.34
CA GLN A 12 -2.40 7.79 -12.69
C GLN A 12 -1.17 7.48 -13.52
N GLU A 13 -0.10 8.29 -13.41
CA GLU A 13 1.16 8.00 -14.08
C GLU A 13 1.81 6.71 -13.54
N MET A 14 1.79 6.50 -12.22
CA MET A 14 2.22 5.24 -11.62
C MET A 14 1.41 4.07 -12.17
N LEU A 15 0.08 4.13 -12.15
CA LEU A 15 -0.78 3.04 -12.65
C LEU A 15 -0.56 2.75 -14.14
N ALA A 16 -0.42 3.79 -14.97
CA ALA A 16 -0.15 3.63 -16.39
C ALA A 16 1.23 3.01 -16.66
N ALA A 17 2.22 3.30 -15.81
CA ALA A 17 3.59 2.82 -15.97
C ALA A 17 3.88 1.53 -15.17
N TYR A 18 2.99 1.14 -14.24
CA TYR A 18 3.04 -0.07 -13.43
C TYR A 18 2.68 -1.29 -14.28
N SER A 19 3.59 -1.59 -15.21
CA SER A 19 3.50 -2.67 -16.18
C SER A 19 3.93 -4.03 -15.62
N VAL A 20 4.51 -4.05 -14.41
CA VAL A 20 5.02 -5.25 -13.75
C VAL A 20 4.64 -5.26 -12.26
N PRO A 21 4.03 -6.32 -11.74
CA PRO A 21 3.71 -6.46 -10.33
C PRO A 21 4.97 -6.80 -9.54
N LEU A 22 5.74 -5.78 -9.14
CA LEU A 22 7.05 -5.92 -8.50
C LEU A 22 7.05 -6.95 -7.35
N VAL A 23 6.09 -6.85 -6.44
CA VAL A 23 5.95 -7.76 -5.30
C VAL A 23 5.71 -9.20 -5.74
N ALA A 24 4.94 -9.44 -6.79
CA ALA A 24 4.69 -10.79 -7.28
C ALA A 24 5.95 -11.38 -7.94
N VAL A 25 6.67 -10.59 -8.75
CA VAL A 25 7.93 -11.00 -9.38
C VAL A 25 8.99 -11.34 -8.32
N GLU A 26 9.15 -10.48 -7.32
CA GLU A 26 10.11 -10.71 -6.23
C GLU A 26 9.71 -11.90 -5.35
N ALA A 27 8.42 -12.04 -5.02
CA ALA A 27 7.93 -13.21 -4.29
C ALA A 27 8.13 -14.51 -5.07
N ALA A 28 7.96 -14.49 -6.39
CA ALA A 28 8.23 -15.66 -7.24
C ALA A 28 9.72 -16.02 -7.22
N ALA A 29 10.60 -15.02 -7.29
CA ALA A 29 12.05 -15.25 -7.20
C ALA A 29 12.46 -15.88 -5.86
N VAL A 30 11.83 -15.46 -4.75
CA VAL A 30 12.10 -16.00 -3.40
C VAL A 30 11.50 -17.40 -3.21
N HIS A 31 10.27 -17.63 -3.67
CA HIS A 31 9.48 -18.81 -3.33
C HIS A 31 9.40 -19.89 -4.43
N ARG A 32 10.04 -19.69 -5.59
CA ARG A 32 9.95 -20.61 -6.74
C ARG A 32 10.12 -22.10 -6.38
N ASP A 33 11.15 -22.43 -5.60
CA ASP A 33 11.51 -23.81 -5.30
C ASP A 33 10.53 -24.41 -4.28
N ALA A 34 10.07 -23.60 -3.31
CA ALA A 34 9.08 -24.01 -2.32
C ALA A 34 7.71 -24.25 -2.95
N ILE A 35 7.28 -23.39 -3.88
CA ILE A 35 6.02 -23.57 -4.62
C ILE A 35 6.09 -24.81 -5.51
N ALA A 36 7.21 -25.05 -6.18
CA ALA A 36 7.38 -26.22 -7.04
C ALA A 36 7.39 -27.55 -6.27
N THR A 37 7.95 -27.56 -5.06
CA THR A 37 8.15 -28.80 -4.28
C THR A 37 7.09 -29.06 -3.22
N LYS A 38 6.44 -28.00 -2.70
CA LYS A 38 5.46 -28.08 -1.60
C LYS A 38 4.28 -27.12 -1.83
N PRO A 39 3.55 -27.24 -2.95
CA PRO A 39 2.45 -26.33 -3.27
C PRO A 39 1.35 -26.30 -2.19
N ASP A 40 1.06 -27.45 -1.56
CA ASP A 40 0.03 -27.59 -0.53
C ASP A 40 0.37 -26.90 0.80
N ALA A 41 1.62 -26.44 0.98
CA ALA A 41 2.03 -25.67 2.16
C ALA A 41 1.66 -24.18 2.05
N PHE A 42 1.13 -23.75 0.89
CA PHE A 42 0.71 -22.37 0.66
C PHE A 42 -0.81 -22.27 0.65
N ASP A 43 -1.33 -21.17 1.19
CA ASP A 43 -2.68 -20.76 0.87
C ASP A 43 -2.82 -20.59 -0.66
N ARG A 44 -3.88 -21.16 -1.24
CA ARG A 44 -4.08 -21.19 -2.69
C ARG A 44 -4.15 -19.79 -3.33
N ARG A 45 -4.66 -18.79 -2.61
CA ARG A 45 -4.76 -17.40 -3.10
C ARG A 45 -3.40 -16.73 -3.09
N VAL A 46 -2.56 -17.05 -2.10
CA VAL A 46 -1.16 -16.61 -2.04
C VAL A 46 -0.35 -17.25 -3.17
N ALA A 47 -0.44 -18.57 -3.34
CA ALA A 47 0.25 -19.29 -4.41
C ALA A 47 -0.13 -18.74 -5.80
N ALA A 48 -1.42 -18.47 -6.04
CA ALA A 48 -1.89 -17.88 -7.28
C ALA A 48 -1.26 -16.50 -7.54
N ARG A 49 -1.21 -15.63 -6.53
CA ARG A 49 -0.60 -14.28 -6.65
C ARG A 49 0.90 -14.33 -6.89
N ILE A 50 1.62 -15.24 -6.23
CA ILE A 50 3.06 -15.41 -6.46
C ILE A 50 3.30 -15.92 -7.89
N SER A 51 2.50 -16.88 -8.34
CA SER A 51 2.63 -17.47 -9.67
C SER A 51 2.51 -16.44 -10.80
N LEU A 52 1.70 -15.38 -10.64
CA LEU A 52 1.63 -14.27 -11.60
C LEU A 52 2.98 -13.62 -11.89
N GLY A 53 3.89 -13.58 -10.90
CA GLY A 53 5.22 -13.01 -11.06
C GLY A 53 6.11 -13.77 -12.05
N THR A 54 5.83 -15.04 -12.31
CA THR A 54 6.64 -15.89 -13.22
C THR A 54 6.47 -15.55 -14.70
N ALA A 55 5.42 -14.82 -15.06
CA ALA A 55 5.10 -14.47 -16.45
C ALA A 55 5.93 -13.29 -17.00
N TYR A 56 6.66 -12.58 -16.13
CA TYR A 56 7.37 -11.35 -16.48
C TYR A 56 8.85 -11.62 -16.77
N LYS A 57 9.41 -10.88 -17.73
CA LYS A 57 10.83 -10.98 -18.09
C LYS A 57 11.66 -10.06 -17.20
N ALA A 58 12.97 -10.35 -17.12
CA ALA A 58 13.92 -9.49 -16.41
C ALA A 58 13.91 -8.04 -16.95
N ALA A 59 13.72 -7.85 -18.25
CA ALA A 59 13.62 -6.52 -18.86
C ALA A 59 12.41 -5.73 -18.31
N ASP A 60 11.26 -6.38 -18.13
CA ASP A 60 10.05 -5.74 -17.58
C ASP A 60 10.29 -5.27 -16.15
N TYR A 61 10.93 -6.12 -15.33
CA TYR A 61 11.32 -5.78 -13.96
C TYR A 61 12.29 -4.59 -13.91
N ILE A 62 13.33 -4.59 -14.76
CA ILE A 62 14.30 -3.49 -14.81
C ILE A 62 13.62 -2.17 -15.17
N VAL A 63 12.76 -2.17 -16.20
CA VAL A 63 12.01 -0.98 -16.61
C VAL A 63 11.04 -0.52 -15.52
N GLY A 64 10.35 -1.47 -14.86
CA GLY A 64 9.48 -1.19 -13.72
C GLY A 64 10.21 -0.53 -12.55
N MET A 65 11.40 -1.02 -12.20
CA MET A 65 12.22 -0.44 -11.13
C MET A 65 12.76 0.94 -11.50
N GLN A 66 13.19 1.17 -12.74
CA GLN A 66 13.60 2.49 -13.23
C GLN A 66 12.44 3.49 -13.18
N THR A 67 11.26 3.06 -13.62
CA THR A 67 10.02 3.84 -13.56
C THR A 67 9.66 4.20 -12.12
N ARG A 68 9.67 3.23 -11.21
CA ARG A 68 9.40 3.44 -9.78
C ARG A 68 10.33 4.52 -9.22
N ARG A 69 11.65 4.42 -9.44
CA ARG A 69 12.63 5.41 -8.97
C ARG A 69 12.34 6.82 -9.47
N ARG A 70 12.02 6.98 -10.76
CA ARG A 70 11.68 8.28 -11.35
C ARG A 70 10.43 8.88 -10.70
N LEU A 71 9.41 8.06 -10.48
CA LEU A 71 8.13 8.50 -9.90
C LEU A 71 8.22 8.80 -8.41
N ILE A 72 9.07 8.07 -7.65
CA ILE A 72 9.42 8.41 -6.27
C ILE A 72 10.03 9.82 -6.21
N ALA A 73 11.01 10.11 -7.07
CA ALA A 73 11.62 11.44 -7.11
C ALA A 73 10.62 12.54 -7.49
N LYS A 74 9.70 12.25 -8.43
CA LYS A 74 8.63 13.18 -8.80
C LYS A 74 7.67 13.45 -7.64
N LEU A 75 7.22 12.42 -6.92
CA LEU A 75 6.37 12.61 -5.76
C LEU A 75 7.09 13.39 -4.65
N ALA A 76 8.36 13.09 -4.39
CA ALA A 76 9.14 13.83 -3.40
C ALA A 76 9.21 15.33 -3.70
N ALA A 77 9.35 15.71 -4.98
CA ALA A 77 9.30 17.11 -5.40
C ALA A 77 7.88 17.74 -5.26
N LEU A 78 6.82 16.96 -5.51
CA LEU A 78 5.44 17.44 -5.30
C LEU A 78 5.10 17.67 -3.83
N LEU A 79 5.71 16.89 -2.93
CA LEU A 79 5.53 17.00 -1.49
C LEU A 79 6.56 17.95 -0.84
N ASP A 80 7.41 18.60 -1.62
CA ASP A 80 8.40 19.53 -1.08
C ASP A 80 7.72 20.70 -0.35
N GLY A 81 8.28 21.09 0.79
CA GLY A 81 7.66 22.07 1.69
C GLY A 81 6.53 21.56 2.58
N LEU A 82 6.03 20.33 2.39
CA LEU A 82 5.04 19.71 3.27
C LEU A 82 5.70 18.87 4.36
N ASP A 83 5.09 18.85 5.56
CA ASP A 83 5.49 17.94 6.64
C ASP A 83 5.07 16.48 6.37
N GLY A 84 4.03 16.30 5.55
CA GLY A 84 3.39 15.04 5.23
C GLY A 84 1.95 15.26 4.77
N PHE A 85 1.23 14.16 4.54
CA PHE A 85 -0.18 14.19 4.16
C PHE A 85 -0.98 13.12 4.92
N LEU A 86 -2.30 13.29 4.90
CA LEU A 86 -3.26 12.49 5.65
C LEU A 86 -4.25 11.81 4.71
N ALA A 87 -4.64 10.58 5.03
CA ALA A 87 -5.73 9.86 4.37
C ALA A 87 -6.35 8.83 5.34
N PRO A 88 -7.54 8.29 5.08
CA PRO A 88 -7.97 7.06 5.75
C PRO A 88 -6.93 5.96 5.55
N THR A 89 -6.67 5.10 6.53
CA THR A 89 -5.75 3.96 6.36
C THR A 89 -6.34 2.92 5.41
N VAL A 90 -7.63 2.60 5.61
CA VAL A 90 -8.39 1.67 4.77
C VAL A 90 -9.75 2.29 4.41
N PRO A 91 -10.33 1.97 3.24
CA PRO A 91 -11.56 2.60 2.75
C PRO A 91 -12.85 1.90 3.15
N ILE A 92 -12.77 0.70 3.74
CA ILE A 92 -13.94 -0.08 4.19
C ILE A 92 -13.71 -0.55 5.62
N GLU A 93 -14.79 -0.87 6.31
CA GLU A 93 -14.74 -1.54 7.62
C GLU A 93 -14.18 -2.96 7.49
N ALA A 94 -13.72 -3.52 8.62
CA ALA A 94 -13.18 -4.87 8.65
C ALA A 94 -14.26 -5.89 8.22
N PRO A 95 -14.05 -6.64 7.12
CA PRO A 95 -14.98 -7.69 6.72
C PRO A 95 -14.92 -8.86 7.70
N THR A 96 -16.03 -9.56 7.86
CA THR A 96 -16.06 -10.80 8.67
C THR A 96 -15.31 -11.92 7.94
N ILE A 97 -14.74 -12.86 8.71
CA ILE A 97 -14.06 -14.04 8.15
C ILE A 97 -15.00 -14.82 7.23
N ALA A 98 -16.24 -15.06 7.68
CA ALA A 98 -17.24 -15.77 6.90
C ALA A 98 -17.53 -15.11 5.54
N ALA A 99 -17.54 -13.77 5.47
CA ALA A 99 -17.71 -13.05 4.20
C ALA A 99 -16.52 -13.25 3.25
N LEU A 100 -15.30 -13.36 3.77
CA LEU A 100 -14.09 -13.62 2.98
C LEU A 100 -13.94 -15.08 2.53
N GLU A 101 -14.51 -16.01 3.29
CA GLU A 101 -14.51 -17.44 2.96
C GLU A 101 -15.60 -17.80 1.95
N ALA A 102 -16.65 -16.99 1.83
CA ALA A 102 -17.76 -17.23 0.92
C ALA A 102 -17.35 -17.36 -0.55
N SER A 103 -16.33 -16.61 -1.00
CA SER A 103 -15.75 -16.76 -2.34
C SER A 103 -14.37 -16.11 -2.47
N ASP A 104 -13.62 -16.49 -3.51
CA ASP A 104 -12.37 -15.80 -3.85
C ASP A 104 -12.59 -14.38 -4.33
N ASP A 105 -13.68 -14.12 -5.04
CA ASP A 105 -14.01 -12.77 -5.50
C ASP A 105 -14.25 -11.83 -4.32
N ALA A 106 -14.96 -12.29 -3.29
CA ALA A 106 -15.16 -11.55 -2.05
C ALA A 106 -13.81 -11.25 -1.37
N PHE A 107 -12.93 -12.25 -1.27
CA PHE A 107 -11.60 -12.08 -0.72
C PHE A 107 -10.76 -11.07 -1.52
N PHE A 108 -10.66 -11.21 -2.84
CA PHE A 108 -9.81 -10.35 -3.67
C PHE A 108 -10.37 -8.93 -3.77
N THR A 109 -11.68 -8.73 -3.72
CA THR A 109 -12.31 -7.41 -3.63
C THR A 109 -11.97 -6.73 -2.30
N ALA A 110 -12.14 -7.42 -1.18
CA ALA A 110 -11.75 -6.90 0.12
C ALA A 110 -10.23 -6.63 0.20
N ASN A 111 -9.39 -7.55 -0.31
CA ASN A 111 -7.94 -7.42 -0.29
C ASN A 111 -7.46 -6.18 -1.07
N ARG A 112 -8.03 -5.92 -2.26
CA ARG A 112 -7.72 -4.70 -3.04
C ARG A 112 -8.10 -3.43 -2.28
N LEU A 113 -9.26 -3.42 -1.63
CA LEU A 113 -9.71 -2.27 -0.85
C LEU A 113 -8.85 -2.03 0.39
N MET A 114 -8.55 -3.09 1.15
CA MET A 114 -7.66 -3.04 2.33
C MET A 114 -6.27 -2.51 2.00
N LEU A 115 -5.74 -2.80 0.81
CA LEU A 115 -4.41 -2.37 0.40
C LEU A 115 -4.39 -1.04 -0.35
N ARG A 116 -5.55 -0.48 -0.74
CA ARG A 116 -5.65 0.66 -1.68
C ARG A 116 -4.71 1.83 -1.32
N ASN A 117 -4.77 2.30 -0.07
CA ASN A 117 -4.01 3.49 0.35
C ASN A 117 -2.58 3.15 0.75
N ALA A 118 -2.36 2.02 1.43
CA ALA A 118 -1.01 1.56 1.78
C ALA A 118 -0.17 1.19 0.55
N ALA A 119 -0.80 0.69 -0.53
CA ALA A 119 -0.14 0.41 -1.80
C ALA A 119 0.44 1.66 -2.45
N PHE A 120 -0.22 2.82 -2.31
CA PHE A 120 0.34 4.10 -2.73
C PHE A 120 1.67 4.36 -2.01
N GLY A 121 1.67 4.26 -0.67
CA GLY A 121 2.89 4.43 0.13
C GLY A 121 4.01 3.46 -0.26
N ASN A 122 3.69 2.17 -0.43
CA ASN A 122 4.66 1.16 -0.82
C ASN A 122 5.27 1.42 -2.20
N LEU A 123 4.46 1.78 -3.19
CA LEU A 123 4.93 2.05 -4.54
C LEU A 123 5.81 3.29 -4.61
N PHE A 124 5.47 4.32 -3.84
CA PHE A 124 6.19 5.58 -3.79
C PHE A 124 7.25 5.68 -2.69
N ASP A 125 7.53 4.58 -1.98
CA ASP A 125 8.59 4.54 -0.97
C ASP A 125 8.35 5.58 0.15
N LEU A 126 7.13 5.68 0.64
CA LEU A 126 6.77 6.58 1.73
C LEU A 126 7.01 5.90 3.08
N CYS A 127 7.29 6.69 4.11
CA CYS A 127 7.08 6.26 5.49
C CYS A 127 5.65 6.64 5.91
N SER A 128 4.95 5.71 6.56
CA SER A 128 3.54 5.89 6.93
C SER A 128 3.25 5.32 8.32
N ILE A 129 2.32 5.95 9.03
CA ILE A 129 1.80 5.47 10.32
C ILE A 129 0.28 5.59 10.35
N SER A 130 -0.40 4.57 10.87
CA SER A 130 -1.85 4.58 11.08
C SER A 130 -2.16 4.90 12.54
N LEU A 131 -2.89 5.98 12.77
CA LEU A 131 -3.40 6.36 14.07
C LEU A 131 -4.82 5.80 14.26
N PRO A 132 -5.16 5.27 15.45
CA PRO A 132 -6.54 4.88 15.75
C PRO A 132 -7.47 6.08 15.63
N MET A 133 -8.60 5.91 14.94
CA MET A 133 -9.62 6.94 14.79
C MET A 133 -10.98 6.34 15.13
N PRO A 134 -11.49 6.54 16.36
CA PRO A 134 -12.81 6.09 16.76
C PRO A 134 -13.91 6.69 15.87
N LEU A 135 -14.91 5.89 15.50
CA LEU A 135 -16.00 6.29 14.61
C LEU A 135 -17.37 6.15 15.30
N GLY A 136 -17.43 6.51 16.58
CA GLY A 136 -18.63 6.33 17.41
C GLY A 136 -18.97 4.85 17.59
N ASP A 137 -20.20 4.48 17.23
CA ASP A 137 -20.71 3.11 17.36
C ASP A 137 -20.19 2.14 16.26
N LYS A 138 -19.41 2.63 15.29
CA LYS A 138 -18.81 1.82 14.23
C LYS A 138 -17.47 1.23 14.66
N LEU A 139 -17.00 0.25 13.89
CA LEU A 139 -15.62 -0.24 14.03
C LEU A 139 -14.63 0.93 13.87
N SER A 140 -13.60 0.95 14.72
CA SER A 140 -12.58 1.99 14.66
C SER A 140 -11.87 1.99 13.31
N GLY A 141 -11.73 3.18 12.74
CA GLY A 141 -10.95 3.41 11.54
C GLY A 141 -9.48 3.68 11.87
N GLY A 142 -8.72 3.95 10.81
CA GLY A 142 -7.35 4.46 10.91
C GLY A 142 -7.21 5.77 10.15
N LEU A 143 -6.49 6.73 10.74
CA LEU A 143 -5.98 7.91 10.07
C LEU A 143 -4.51 7.67 9.73
N MET A 144 -4.22 7.51 8.44
CA MET A 144 -2.86 7.32 7.95
C MET A 144 -2.19 8.67 7.74
N LEU A 145 -1.03 8.86 8.38
CA LEU A 145 -0.10 9.95 8.09
C LEU A 145 1.02 9.36 7.23
N SER A 146 1.43 10.07 6.20
CA SER A 146 2.55 9.66 5.34
C SER A 146 3.50 10.82 5.05
N ALA A 147 4.79 10.52 4.92
CA ALA A 147 5.82 11.45 4.47
C ALA A 147 6.79 10.75 3.52
N VAL A 148 7.61 11.52 2.81
CA VAL A 148 8.67 10.99 1.94
C VAL A 148 9.64 10.10 2.73
N ALA A 149 10.22 9.09 2.08
CA ALA A 149 11.19 8.16 2.67
C ALA A 149 12.23 8.85 3.58
N GLY A 150 12.55 8.20 4.70
CA GLY A 150 13.59 8.64 5.64
C GLY A 150 13.16 9.73 6.61
N GLN A 151 11.89 10.15 6.59
CA GLN A 151 11.34 11.15 7.51
C GLN A 151 10.65 10.53 8.74
N ASP A 152 10.90 9.26 9.05
CA ASP A 152 10.22 8.48 10.10
C ASP A 152 10.14 9.22 11.44
N GLN A 153 11.25 9.80 11.91
CA GLN A 153 11.29 10.51 13.18
C GLN A 153 10.41 11.78 13.15
N ARG A 154 10.40 12.51 12.04
CA ARG A 154 9.56 13.70 11.86
C ARG A 154 8.09 13.30 11.80
N LEU A 155 7.78 12.24 11.05
CA LEU A 155 6.43 11.69 10.95
C LEU A 155 5.90 11.23 12.32
N LEU A 156 6.71 10.55 13.13
CA LEU A 156 6.35 10.14 14.49
C LEU A 156 6.13 11.34 15.42
N ASN A 157 6.90 12.42 15.27
CA ASN A 157 6.68 13.64 16.04
C ASN A 157 5.37 14.33 15.64
N LEU A 158 5.08 14.39 14.34
CA LEU A 158 3.80 14.90 13.84
C LEU A 158 2.63 14.02 14.31
N ALA A 159 2.78 12.70 14.26
CA ALA A 159 1.79 11.74 14.74
C ALA A 159 1.44 11.94 16.22
N LYS A 160 2.41 12.22 17.09
CA LYS A 160 2.15 12.54 18.50
C LYS A 160 1.29 13.80 18.68
N LEU A 161 1.46 14.79 17.82
CA LEU A 161 0.68 16.03 17.86
C LEU A 161 -0.76 15.80 17.35
N ILE A 162 -0.92 14.93 16.35
CA ILE A 162 -2.21 14.67 15.69
C ILE A 162 -3.04 13.61 16.43
N ALA A 163 -2.40 12.66 17.12
CA ALA A 163 -3.06 11.52 17.75
C ALA A 163 -4.21 11.89 18.71
N PRO A 164 -4.11 12.93 19.58
CA PRO A 164 -5.23 13.33 20.43
C PRO A 164 -6.47 13.71 19.62
N ALA A 165 -6.29 14.57 18.61
CA ALA A 165 -7.37 15.00 17.73
C ALA A 165 -7.98 13.81 16.94
N ALA A 166 -7.14 12.88 16.47
CA ALA A 166 -7.61 11.66 15.79
C ALA A 166 -8.42 10.74 16.73
N ALA A 167 -8.10 10.73 18.02
CA ALA A 167 -8.82 9.98 19.04
C ALA A 167 -10.12 10.68 19.51
N GLY A 168 -10.38 11.91 19.08
CA GLY A 168 -11.52 12.72 19.52
C GLY A 168 -11.29 13.46 20.85
N HIS A 169 -10.02 13.72 21.19
CA HIS A 169 -9.59 14.48 22.38
C HIS A 169 -9.04 15.86 22.03
#